data_AF-A0AAD5GXL0-F1
#
_entry.id   AF-A0AAD5GXL0-F1
#
_cell.length_a   1.000
_cell.length_b   1.000
_cell.length_c   1.000
_cell.angle_alpha   90.00
_cell.angle_beta   90.00
_cell.angle_gamma   90.00
#
_symmetry.space_group_name_H-M   'P 1'
#
loop_
_entity.id
_entity.type
_entity.pdbx_description
1 polymer ?
#
loop_
_entity_poly.entity_id
_entity_poly.type
_entity_poly.pdbx_seq_one_letter_code
_entity_poly.pdbx_strand_id
1 'polypeptide(L)'
;MYGTLSFGMQVKEYTRSLFQEAKWLKEGYIPTLDEYMSNALISVAQALMIARSYVGRSDMVTEETFRWVATNPPIVKASCLIFRLMDDITTHEPPTMQNVNNRARGNASN
;
A
#
# COMPACT_ATOMS: atom_id res chain seq x y z
N MET A 1 -16.09 6.44 -21.31
CA MET A 1 -16.24 7.45 -20.23
C MET A 1 -16.51 6.83 -18.84
N TYR A 2 -16.37 5.51 -18.65
CA TYR A 2 -16.50 4.86 -17.33
C TYR A 2 -15.16 4.56 -16.64
N GLY A 3 -14.05 4.50 -17.39
CA GLY A 3 -12.70 4.25 -16.84
C GLY A 3 -12.16 5.38 -15.95
N THR A 4 -12.47 6.65 -16.26
CA THR A 4 -12.01 7.81 -15.48
C THR A 4 -12.71 7.95 -14.12
N LEU A 5 -13.98 7.53 -14.01
CA LEU A 5 -14.72 7.51 -12.75
C LEU A 5 -14.23 6.40 -11.80
N SER A 6 -13.93 5.22 -12.36
CA SER A 6 -13.32 4.11 -11.61
C SER A 6 -11.94 4.48 -11.07
N PHE A 7 -11.15 5.23 -11.83
CA PHE A 7 -9.84 5.71 -11.40
C PHE A 7 -9.92 6.66 -10.20
N GLY A 8 -10.81 7.67 -10.25
CA GLY A 8 -10.97 8.64 -9.17
C GLY A 8 -11.41 8.00 -7.85
N MET A 9 -12.24 6.94 -7.88
CA MET A 9 -12.61 6.20 -6.67
C MET A 9 -11.43 5.42 -6.08
N GLN A 10 -10.61 4.79 -6.94
CA GLN A 10 -9.43 4.05 -6.48
C GLN A 10 -8.37 4.95 -5.86
N VAL A 11 -8.16 6.14 -6.42
CA VAL A 11 -7.26 7.15 -5.83
C VAL A 11 -7.77 7.62 -4.47
N LYS A 12 -9.08 7.79 -4.30
CA LYS A 12 -9.67 8.16 -3.00
C LYS A 12 -9.44 7.08 -1.94
N GLU A 13 -9.72 5.82 -2.25
CA GLU A 13 -9.52 4.71 -1.30
C GLU A 13 -8.03 4.50 -0.97
N TYR A 14 -7.15 4.65 -1.96
CA TYR A 14 -5.71 4.68 -1.74
C TYR A 14 -5.30 5.79 -0.75
N THR A 15 -5.74 7.04 -0.97
CA THR A 15 -5.42 8.15 -0.07
C THR A 15 -5.94 7.92 1.35
N ARG A 16 -7.10 7.27 1.52
CA ARG A 16 -7.64 6.90 2.83
C ARG A 16 -6.78 5.87 3.55
N SER A 17 -6.29 4.86 2.83
CA SER A 17 -5.39 3.85 3.41
C SER A 17 -4.07 4.46 3.90
N LEU A 18 -3.45 5.36 3.13
CA LEU A 18 -2.25 6.09 3.57
C LEU A 18 -2.52 6.99 4.77
N PHE A 19 -3.69 7.64 4.81
CA PHE A 19 -4.06 8.46 5.96
C PHE A 19 -4.25 7.63 7.24
N GLN A 20 -4.76 6.41 7.11
CA GLN A 20 -4.89 5.48 8.23
C GLN A 20 -3.51 5.03 8.76
N GLU A 21 -2.55 4.76 7.87
CA GLU A 21 -1.16 4.48 8.25
C GLU A 21 -0.52 5.68 8.97
N ALA A 22 -0.72 6.89 8.46
CA ALA A 22 -0.23 8.11 9.11
C ALA A 22 -0.86 8.32 10.49
N LYS A 23 -2.14 7.95 10.67
CA LYS A 23 -2.82 8.00 11.96
C LYS A 23 -2.20 7.01 12.95
N TRP A 24 -1.98 5.76 12.53
CA TRP A 24 -1.31 4.75 13.36
C TRP A 24 0.09 5.22 13.80
N LEU A 25 0.86 5.79 12.88
CA LEU A 25 2.18 6.35 13.19
C LEU A 25 2.10 7.47 14.23
N LYS A 26 1.14 8.40 14.07
CA LYS A 26 0.95 9.52 15.00
C LYS A 26 0.51 9.06 16.39
N GLU A 27 -0.34 8.06 16.47
CA GLU A 27 -0.86 7.51 17.73
C GLU A 27 0.12 6.52 18.40
N GLY A 28 1.22 6.17 17.72
CA GLY A 28 2.14 5.12 18.18
C GLY A 28 1.46 3.74 18.22
N TYR A 29 0.34 3.57 17.52
CA TYR A 29 -0.41 2.33 17.48
C TYR A 29 0.30 1.36 16.54
N ILE A 30 0.57 0.15 17.05
CA ILE A 30 1.12 -0.95 16.25
C ILE A 30 -0.08 -1.83 15.86
N PRO A 31 -0.56 -1.76 14.61
CA PRO A 31 -1.64 -2.62 14.16
C PRO A 31 -1.23 -4.09 14.20
N THR A 32 -2.21 -4.97 14.36
CA THR A 32 -1.98 -6.39 14.13
C THR A 32 -1.61 -6.63 12.67
N LEU A 33 -0.91 -7.73 12.39
CA LEU A 33 -0.50 -8.06 11.02
C LEU A 33 -1.74 -8.08 10.10
N ASP A 34 -2.83 -8.73 10.50
CA ASP A 34 -4.04 -8.83 9.68
C ASP A 34 -4.70 -7.46 9.40
N GLU A 35 -4.74 -6.57 10.40
CA GLU A 35 -5.26 -5.19 10.23
C GLU A 35 -4.38 -4.37 9.28
N TYR A 36 -3.06 -4.45 9.45
CA TYR A 36 -2.10 -3.82 8.55
C TYR A 36 -2.25 -4.34 7.13
N MET A 37 -2.32 -5.68 6.98
CA MET A 37 -2.42 -6.32 5.68
C MET A 37 -3.72 -5.96 4.95
N SER A 38 -4.84 -5.84 5.67
CA SER A 38 -6.10 -5.39 5.07
C SER A 38 -6.01 -3.97 4.51
N ASN A 39 -5.29 -3.06 5.19
CA ASN A 39 -5.06 -1.70 4.72
C ASN A 39 -4.02 -1.64 3.60
N ALA A 40 -2.95 -2.44 3.72
CA ALA A 40 -1.87 -2.55 2.77
C ALA A 40 -2.32 -3.01 1.38
N LEU A 41 -3.28 -3.95 1.33
CA LEU A 41 -3.85 -4.44 0.07
C LEU A 41 -4.51 -3.32 -0.74
N ILE A 42 -5.10 -2.33 -0.07
CA ILE A 42 -5.73 -1.15 -0.68
C ILE A 42 -4.65 -0.13 -1.07
N SER A 43 -3.61 0.00 -0.25
CA SER A 43 -2.51 0.95 -0.47
C SER A 43 -1.48 0.50 -1.52
N VAL A 44 -1.55 -0.70 -2.10
CA VAL A 44 -0.58 -1.14 -3.14
C VAL A 44 -0.81 -0.48 -4.51
N ALA A 45 -1.92 0.25 -4.68
CA ALA A 45 -2.23 0.94 -5.94
C ALA A 45 -2.21 -0.01 -7.16
N GLN A 46 -2.60 -1.27 -6.99
CA GLN A 46 -2.37 -2.29 -8.00
C GLN A 46 -3.04 -1.97 -9.35
N ALA A 47 -4.27 -1.45 -9.31
CA ALA A 47 -4.95 -1.03 -10.52
C ALA A 47 -4.29 0.19 -11.20
N LEU A 48 -3.68 1.09 -10.43
CA LEU A 48 -2.90 2.22 -10.94
C LEU A 48 -1.62 1.72 -11.64
N MET A 49 -0.93 0.75 -11.03
CA MET A 49 0.29 0.17 -11.60
C MET A 49 0.00 -0.60 -12.89
N ILE A 50 -1.07 -1.41 -12.91
CA ILE A 50 -1.50 -2.11 -14.12
C ILE A 50 -1.93 -1.08 -15.18
N ALA A 51 -2.75 -0.08 -14.83
CA ALA A 51 -3.13 0.96 -15.78
C ALA A 51 -1.91 1.69 -16.35
N ARG A 52 -0.89 1.98 -15.51
CA ARG A 52 0.38 2.61 -15.91
C ARG A 52 1.19 1.73 -16.86
N SER A 53 1.25 0.42 -16.64
CA SER A 53 2.01 -0.52 -17.48
C SER A 53 1.45 -0.68 -18.90
N TYR A 54 0.17 -0.36 -19.11
CA TYR A 54 -0.52 -0.53 -20.40
C TYR A 54 -0.87 0.80 -21.09
N VAL A 55 -0.38 1.94 -20.58
CA VAL A 55 -0.47 3.22 -21.30
C VAL A 55 0.27 3.07 -22.64
N GLY A 56 -0.48 3.13 -23.74
CA GLY A 56 0.06 3.03 -25.11
C GLY A 56 0.09 1.62 -25.72
N ARG A 57 -0.46 0.60 -25.06
CA ARG A 57 -0.64 -0.76 -25.63
C ARG A 57 -2.12 -1.13 -25.71
N SER A 58 -2.73 -0.92 -26.88
CA SER A 58 -4.16 -1.15 -27.14
C SER A 58 -4.54 -2.62 -27.41
N ASP A 59 -3.55 -3.50 -27.49
CA ASP A 59 -3.67 -4.87 -28.02
C ASP A 59 -3.58 -5.97 -26.94
N MET A 60 -3.06 -5.67 -25.75
CA MET A 60 -2.75 -6.70 -24.73
C MET A 60 -3.68 -6.73 -23.51
N VAL A 61 -4.38 -5.65 -23.15
CA VAL A 61 -5.18 -5.61 -21.91
C VAL A 61 -6.54 -4.97 -22.13
N THR A 62 -7.58 -5.76 -21.87
CA THR A 62 -8.98 -5.38 -22.03
C THR A 62 -9.56 -4.88 -20.70
N GLU A 63 -10.67 -4.14 -20.76
CA GLU A 63 -11.41 -3.68 -19.57
C GLU A 63 -11.82 -4.84 -18.65
N GLU A 64 -11.99 -6.04 -19.23
CA GLU A 64 -12.27 -7.28 -18.51
C GLU A 64 -11.12 -7.71 -17.60
N THR A 65 -9.88 -7.60 -18.04
CA THR A 65 -8.71 -7.90 -17.20
C THR A 65 -8.65 -6.96 -15.99
N PHE A 66 -8.94 -5.67 -16.19
CA PHE A 66 -9.02 -4.71 -15.09
C PHE A 66 -10.15 -5.03 -14.10
N ARG A 67 -11.34 -5.40 -14.62
CA ARG A 67 -12.45 -5.86 -13.78
C ARG A 67 -12.08 -7.12 -12.99
N TRP A 68 -11.45 -8.09 -13.63
CA TRP A 68 -10.98 -9.32 -12.98
C TRP A 68 -9.97 -9.02 -11.88
N VAL A 69 -8.98 -8.16 -12.12
CA VAL A 69 -8.03 -7.75 -11.07
C VAL A 69 -8.72 -7.01 -9.93
N ALA A 70 -9.71 -6.16 -10.23
CA ALA A 70 -10.50 -5.46 -9.22
C ALA A 70 -11.35 -6.40 -8.34
N THR A 71 -11.61 -7.64 -8.78
CA THR A 71 -12.21 -8.66 -7.92
C THR A 71 -11.28 -9.21 -6.85
N ASN A 72 -9.99 -8.82 -6.87
CA ASN A 72 -8.95 -9.27 -5.95
C ASN A 72 -8.85 -10.81 -5.83
N PRO A 73 -8.58 -11.51 -6.94
CA PRO A 73 -8.37 -12.95 -6.91
C PRO A 73 -7.16 -13.32 -6.00
N PRO A 74 -7.08 -14.55 -5.48
CA PRO A 74 -6.04 -14.94 -4.52
C PRO A 74 -4.61 -14.64 -4.98
N ILE A 75 -4.32 -14.82 -6.28
CA ILE A 75 -3.00 -14.52 -6.87
C ILE A 75 -2.64 -13.03 -6.79
N VAL A 76 -3.62 -12.15 -7.01
CA VAL A 76 -3.48 -10.70 -6.92
C VAL A 76 -3.24 -10.26 -5.48
N LYS A 77 -3.95 -10.87 -4.52
CA LYS A 77 -3.73 -10.60 -3.09
C LYS A 77 -2.32 -11.01 -2.66
N ALA A 78 -1.88 -12.18 -3.10
CA ALA A 78 -0.53 -12.67 -2.82
C ALA A 78 0.55 -11.77 -3.45
N SER A 79 0.38 -11.31 -4.69
CA SER A 79 1.34 -10.39 -5.33
C SER A 79 1.40 -9.03 -4.62
N CYS A 80 0.25 -8.46 -4.24
CA CYS A 80 0.21 -7.22 -3.45
C CYS A 80 0.96 -7.37 -2.13
N LEU A 81 0.77 -8.51 -1.46
CA LEU A 81 1.39 -8.82 -0.18
C LEU A 81 2.92 -8.89 -0.28
N ILE A 82 3.44 -9.61 -1.28
CA ILE A 82 4.89 -9.69 -1.54
C ILE A 82 5.45 -8.30 -1.83
N PHE A 83 4.76 -7.51 -2.66
CA PHE A 83 5.19 -6.16 -3.01
C PHE A 83 5.28 -5.25 -1.79
N ARG A 84 4.22 -5.21 -0.95
CA ARG A 84 4.22 -4.38 0.27
C ARG A 84 5.34 -4.78 1.22
N LEU A 85 5.48 -6.07 1.51
CA LEU A 85 6.51 -6.53 2.45
C LEU A 85 7.92 -6.22 1.95
N MET A 86 8.16 -6.33 0.63
CA MET A 86 9.45 -5.96 0.04
C MET A 86 9.73 -4.47 0.14
N ASP A 87 8.73 -3.63 -0.14
CA ASP A 87 8.81 -2.16 0.02
C ASP A 87 9.11 -1.78 1.48
N ASP A 88 8.43 -2.38 2.44
CA ASP A 88 8.63 -2.12 3.87
C ASP A 88 10.03 -2.56 4.35
N ILE A 89 10.51 -3.72 3.91
CA ILE A 89 11.85 -4.22 4.27
C ILE A 89 12.95 -3.31 3.69
N THR A 90 12.78 -2.84 2.45
CA THR A 90 13.80 -2.02 1.77
C THR A 90 13.83 -0.59 2.26
N THR A 91 12.69 -0.05 2.69
CA THR A 91 12.58 1.31 3.28
C THR A 91 12.92 1.35 4.76
N HIS A 92 12.99 0.21 5.44
CA HIS A 92 13.41 0.13 6.82
C HIS A 92 14.90 0.49 6.96
N GLU A 93 15.19 1.70 7.43
CA GLU A 93 16.55 2.09 7.78
C GLU A 93 17.11 1.15 8.88
N PRO A 94 18.34 0.61 8.71
CA PRO A 94 18.99 -0.09 9.80
C PRO A 94 19.11 0.86 10.99
N PRO A 95 18.84 0.41 12.23
CA PRO A 95 18.91 1.28 13.39
C PRO A 95 20.31 1.87 13.51
N THR A 96 20.44 3.15 13.20
CA THR A 96 21.67 3.91 13.44
C THR A 96 21.81 4.13 14.95
N MET A 97 23.04 4.22 15.45
CA MET A 97 23.28 4.44 16.88
C MET A 97 22.63 5.74 17.41
N GLN A 98 22.38 6.72 16.53
CA GLN A 98 21.58 7.92 16.85
C GLN A 98 20.10 7.59 17.12
N ASN A 99 19.48 6.72 16.32
CA ASN A 99 18.08 6.33 16.48
C ASN A 99 17.86 5.49 17.76
N VAL A 100 18.83 4.63 18.12
CA VAL A 100 18.83 3.88 19.39
C VAL A 100 18.97 4.82 20.58
N ASN A 101 19.88 5.78 20.53
CA ASN A 101 20.07 6.75 21.60
C ASN A 101 18.86 7.69 21.78
N ASN A 102 18.17 8.06 20.70
CA ASN A 102 16.96 8.87 20.78
C ASN A 102 15.78 8.08 21.40
N ARG A 103 15.64 6.79 21.08
CA ARG A 103 14.67 5.89 21.73
C ARG A 103 14.96 5.69 23.22
N ALA A 104 16.24 5.49 23.57
CA ALA A 104 16.66 5.33 24.97
C ALA A 104 16.44 6.61 25.80
N ARG A 105 16.69 7.79 25.21
CA ARG A 105 16.42 9.07 25.87
C ARG A 105 14.93 9.35 26.06
N GLY A 106 14.08 9.06 25.06
CA GLY A 106 12.63 9.25 25.17
C GLY A 106 11.98 8.38 26.24
N ASN A 107 12.51 7.16 26.45
CA ASN A 107 12.03 6.24 27.49
C ASN A 107 12.56 6.57 28.90
N ALA A 108 13.62 7.36 29.02
CA ALA A 108 14.18 7.80 30.31
C ALA A 108 13.56 9.13 30.80
N SER A 109 12.79 9.81 29.95
CA SER A 109 12.13 11.09 30.23
C SER A 109 10.63 10.99 30.56
N ASN A 110 10.07 9.78 30.65
CA ASN A 110 8.72 9.47 31.15
C ASN A 110 8.82 8.67 32.45
#